data_AF-A0A221K6Y8-F1
#
_entry.id   AF-A0A221K6Y8-F1
#
_cell.length_a   1.000
_cell.length_b   1.000
_cell.length_c   1.000
_cell.angle_alpha   90.00
_cell.angle_beta   90.00
_cell.angle_gamma   90.00
#
_symmetry.space_group_name_H-M   'P 1'
#
loop_
_entity.id
_entity.type
_entity.pdbx_description
1 polymer ?
#
loop_
_entity_poly.entity_id
_entity_poly.type
_entity_poly.pdbx_seq_one_letter_code
_entity_poly.pdbx_strand_id
1 'polypeptide(L)' 'MGEIYKNLIDCTWRTADETSQNRNPSDVSDLIGLYAIGGAQDVSDAEEAAQAAAAS' A
#
# COMPACT_ATOMS: atom_id res chain seq x y z
N MET A 1 15.49 -8.41 5.99
CA MET A 1 14.53 -7.33 5.73
C MET A 1 13.15 -7.91 5.93
N GLY A 2 12.31 -7.35 6.81
CA GLY A 2 10.94 -7.84 6.98
C GLY A 2 10.16 -7.76 5.68
N GLU A 3 9.14 -8.60 5.53
CA GLU A 3 8.25 -8.56 4.37
C GLU A 3 7.54 -7.20 4.28
N ILE A 4 7.47 -6.62 3.08
CA ILE A 4 6.77 -5.36 2.81
C ILE A 4 5.36 -5.69 2.34
N TYR A 5 4.36 -5.22 3.07
CA TYR A 5 2.97 -5.28 2.64
C TYR A 5 2.73 -4.29 1.50
N LYS A 6 2.39 -4.82 0.33
CA LYS A 6 2.17 -4.07 -0.91
C LYS A 6 0.76 -3.47 -0.96
N ASN A 7 0.58 -2.44 -1.78
CA ASN A 7 -0.76 -1.94 -2.10
C ASN A 7 -1.42 -2.87 -3.13
N LEU A 8 -2.70 -3.17 -2.95
CA LEU A 8 -3.48 -3.94 -3.93
C LEU A 8 -4.29 -2.96 -4.79
N ILE A 9 -3.97 -2.90 -6.08
CA ILE A 9 -4.63 -2.02 -7.05
C ILE A 9 -4.96 -2.86 -8.27
N ASP A 10 -6.21 -2.83 -8.72
CA ASP A 10 -6.70 -3.64 -9.85
C ASP A 10 -6.31 -5.12 -9.74
N CYS A 11 -6.60 -5.73 -8.58
CA CYS A 11 -6.24 -7.11 -8.26
C CYS A 11 -4.72 -7.43 -8.34
N THR A 12 -3.87 -6.41 -8.40
CA THR A 12 -2.43 -6.53 -8.56
C THR A 12 -1.68 -5.91 -7.38
N TRP A 13 -0.74 -6.66 -6.80
CA TRP A 13 0.10 -6.16 -5.71
C TRP A 13 1.23 -5.27 -6.25
N ARG A 14 1.16 -3.97 -5.98
CA ARG A 14 2.13 -2.96 -6.43
C ARG A 14 3.28 -2.79 -5.44
N THR A 15 4.50 -2.79 -5.97
CA THR A 15 5.71 -2.41 -5.23
C THR A 15 5.76 -0.90 -5.05
N ALA A 16 6.33 -0.43 -3.96
CA ALA A 16 6.56 1.00 -3.72
C ALA A 16 8.04 1.29 -3.47
N ASP A 17 8.48 2.47 -3.88
CA ASP A 17 9.81 3.00 -3.59
C ASP A 17 9.96 3.41 -2.12
N GLU A 18 8.85 3.77 -1.46
CA GLU A 18 8.80 4.19 -0.07
C GLU A 18 7.91 3.27 0.77
N THR A 19 8.29 3.09 2.04
CA THR A 19 7.53 2.30 3.01
C THR A 19 7.34 3.05 4.31
N SER A 20 6.16 2.92 4.91
CA SER A 20 5.88 3.40 6.26
C SER A 20 6.00 2.27 7.28
N GLN A 21 6.53 2.59 8.46
CA GLN A 21 6.61 1.64 9.57
C GLN A 21 5.34 1.71 10.41
N ASN A 22 4.67 0.57 10.60
CA ASN A 22 3.64 0.45 11.62
C ASN A 22 4.28 -0.11 12.89
N ARG A 23 4.22 0.65 13.98
CA ARG A 23 4.77 0.28 15.28
C ARG A 23 3.66 0.23 16.32
N ASN A 24 3.85 -0.61 17.33
CA ASN A 24 2.88 -0.72 18.42
C ASN A 24 2.78 0.62 19.18
N PRO A 25 1.58 1.19 19.36
CA PRO A 25 1.42 2.46 20.07
C PRO A 25 1.76 2.35 21.56
N SER A 26 1.73 1.14 22.15
CA SER A 26 2.10 0.89 23.54
C SER A 26 3.58 0.59 23.74
N ASP A 27 4.31 0.21 22.67
CA ASP A 27 5.76 0.01 22.67
C ASP A 27 6.35 0.38 21.29
N VAL A 28 6.97 1.56 21.19
CA VAL A 28 7.48 2.08 19.91
C VAL A 28 8.74 1.38 19.40
N SER A 29 9.27 0.41 20.15
CA SER A 29 10.38 -0.43 19.71
C SER A 29 9.87 -1.66 18.96
N ASP A 30 8.63 -2.09 19.20
CA ASP A 30 7.95 -3.20 18.54
C ASP A 30 7.44 -2.81 17.14
N LEU A 31 8.14 -3.31 16.11
CA LEU A 31 7.78 -3.11 14.70
C LEU A 31 6.77 -4.18 14.26
N ILE A 32 5.53 -3.76 14.00
CA ILE A 32 4.45 -4.62 13.53
C ILE A 32 4.64 -4.95 12.04
N GLY A 33 5.07 -3.98 11.22
CA GLY A 33 5.29 -4.22 9.79
C GLY A 33 5.71 -3.01 8.98
N LEU A 34 6.04 -3.25 7.70
CA LEU A 34 6.36 -2.25 6.70
C LEU A 34 5.27 -2.25 5.62
N TYR A 35 4.73 -1.08 5.30
CA TYR A 35 3.63 -0.92 4.36
C TYR A 35 4.04 0.01 3.23
N ALA A 36 3.75 -0.38 1.99
CA ALA A 36 4.01 0.43 0.80
C ALA A 36 3.29 1.78 0.87
N ILE A 37 4.02 2.88 0.64
CA ILE A 37 3.43 4.20 0.47
C ILE A 37 3.12 4.37 -1.03
N GLY A 38 1.85 4.58 -1.37
CA GLY A 38 1.44 4.82 -2.75
C GLY A 38 1.82 6.23 -3.21
N GLY A 39 2.35 6.32 -4.43
CA GLY A 39 2.63 7.59 -5.09
C GLY A 39 1.42 8.13 -5.87
N ALA A 40 1.61 9.26 -6.55
CA ALA A 40 0.55 9.87 -7.36
C ALA A 40 0.02 8.92 -8.45
N GLN A 41 0.91 8.14 -9.09
CA GLN A 41 0.51 7.18 -10.11
C GLN A 41 -0.32 6.02 -9.55
N ASP A 42 0.00 5.53 -8.35
CA ASP A 42 -0.80 4.49 -7.70
C ASP A 42 -2.23 4.97 -7.42
N VAL A 43 -2.38 6.24 -7.03
CA VAL A 43 -3.70 6.85 -6.81
C VAL A 43 -4.48 6.94 -8.12
N SER A 44 -3.85 7.38 -9.21
CA SER A 44 -4.48 7.42 -10.54
C SER A 44 -4.89 6.03 -11.03
N ASP A 45 -4.00 5.03 -10.95
CA ASP A 45 -4.28 3.63 -11.36
C ASP A 45 -5.47 3.06 -10.55
N ALA A 46 -5.52 3.35 -9.25
CA ALA A 46 -6.63 2.94 -8.39
C ALA A 46 -7.97 3.63 -8.73
N GLU A 47 -7.94 4.91 -9.07
CA GLU A 47 -9.12 5.65 -9.52
C GLU A 47 -9.66 5.07 -10.85
N GLU A 48 -8.79 4.90 -11.85
CA GLU A 48 -9.16 4.38 -13.17
C GLU A 48 -9.75 2.96 -13.07
N ALA A 49 -9.12 2.09 -12.29
CA ALA A 49 -9.61 0.73 -12.06
C ALA A 49 -10.97 0.72 -11.35
N ALA A 50 -11.16 1.57 -10.34
CA ALA A 50 -12.42 1.68 -9.62
C ALA A 50 -13.56 2.17 -10.53
N GLN A 51 -13.29 3.13 -11.42
CA GLN A 51 -14.28 3.61 -12.40
C GLN A 51 -14.67 2.55 -13.41
N ALA A 52 -13.69 1.83 -13.97
CA ALA A 52 -13.94 0.76 -14.92
C ALA A 52 -14.80 -0.36 -14.31
N ALA A 53 -14.51 -0.75 -13.06
CA ALA A 53 -15.28 -1.77 -12.36
C ALA A 53 -16.71 -1.30 -12.03
N ALA A 54 -16.90 -0.02 -11.71
CA ALA A 54 -18.22 0.53 -11.39
C ALA A 54 -19.14 0.67 -12.61
N ALA A 55 -18.58 0.75 -13.81
CA ALA A 55 -19.32 0.89 -15.07
C ALA A 55 -19.76 -0.46 -15.69
N SER A 56 -19.49 -1.57 -15.00
CA SER A 56 -19.73 -2.95 -15.47
C SER A 56 -21.03 -3.56 -14.95
#